data_AF-A0A484MWL9-F1
#
_entry.id   AF-A0A484MWL9-F1
#
_cell.length_a   1.000
_cell.length_b   1.000
_cell.length_c   1.000
_cell.angle_alpha   90.00
_cell.angle_beta   90.00
_cell.angle_gamma   90.00
#
_symmetry.space_group_name_H-M   'P 1'
#
loop_
_entity.id
_entity.type
_entity.pdbx_description
1 polymer ?
#
loop_
_entity_poly.entity_id
_entity_poly.type
_entity_poly.pdbx_seq_one_letter_code
_entity_poly.pdbx_strand_id
1 'polypeptide(L)' 'MLSELDDRAEGDPLKVKVNRLASTRTQLPYSYYSLPYCKPDRIVDSAENLGEVLRGDHIENSVYEVFIQC' A
#
# COMPACT_ATOMS: atom_id res chain seq x y z
N MET A 1 2.27 2.13 6.76
CA MET A 1 1.39 0.94 6.52
C MET A 1 0.54 0.53 7.73
N LEU A 2 0.93 0.80 8.99
CA LEU A 2 0.16 0.42 10.20
C LEU A 2 -0.45 1.62 10.97
N SER A 3 -0.39 2.83 10.42
CA SER A 3 -0.77 4.07 11.13
C SER A 3 -2.29 4.25 11.34
N GLU A 4 -3.11 3.27 10.97
CA GLU A 4 -4.58 3.37 10.91
C GLU A 4 -5.29 2.29 11.75
N LEU A 5 -4.55 1.61 12.65
CA LEU A 5 -5.04 0.48 13.45
C LEU A 5 -5.41 0.82 14.90
N ASP A 6 -5.25 2.08 15.33
CA ASP A 6 -5.30 2.45 16.76
C ASP A 6 -6.70 2.31 17.41
N ASP A 7 -7.78 2.18 16.62
CA ASP A 7 -9.17 2.12 17.12
C ASP A 7 -10.06 1.08 16.38
N ARG A 8 -9.50 -0.04 15.89
CA ARG A 8 -10.29 -1.01 15.11
C ARG A 8 -10.64 -2.27 15.89
N ALA A 9 -11.85 -2.78 15.68
CA ALA A 9 -12.37 -3.97 16.32
C ALA A 9 -12.19 -5.23 15.47
N GLU A 10 -12.33 -6.39 16.11
CA GLU A 10 -12.41 -7.67 15.40
C GLU A 10 -13.57 -7.65 14.39
N GLY A 11 -13.30 -8.10 13.17
CA GLY A 11 -14.25 -8.08 12.06
C GLY A 11 -14.23 -6.80 11.23
N ASP A 12 -13.47 -5.77 11.62
CA ASP A 12 -13.41 -4.52 10.84
C ASP A 12 -12.66 -4.72 9.51
N PRO A 13 -13.18 -4.15 8.41
CA PRO A 13 -12.50 -4.17 7.12
C PRO A 13 -11.30 -3.23 7.08
N LEU A 14 -10.16 -3.73 6.62
CA LEU A 14 -8.91 -3.00 6.43
C LEU A 14 -8.53 -2.99 4.96
N LYS A 15 -8.53 -1.78 4.38
CA LYS A 15 -8.06 -1.55 3.01
C LYS A 15 -6.55 -1.71 2.97
N VAL A 16 -6.09 -2.65 2.14
CA VAL A 16 -4.65 -2.87 1.94
C VAL A 16 -4.12 -1.85 0.95
N LYS A 17 -2.97 -1.27 1.26
CA LYS A 17 -2.23 -0.35 0.39
C LYS A 17 -0.96 -1.04 -0.11
N VAL A 18 -0.49 -0.64 -1.28
CA VAL A 18 0.69 -1.21 -1.92
C VAL A 18 1.75 -0.14 -2.09
N ASN A 19 3.02 -0.55 -2.07
CA ASN A 19 4.15 0.30 -2.40
C ASN A 19 4.79 -0.20 -3.70
N ARG A 20 5.80 0.52 -4.21
CA ARG A 20 6.55 0.16 -5.41
C ARG A 20 7.17 -1.24 -5.32
N LEU A 21 7.29 -1.88 -6.48
CA LEU A 21 8.03 -3.13 -6.62
C LEU A 21 9.53 -2.81 -6.52
N ALA A 22 10.20 -3.48 -5.59
CA ALA A 22 11.65 -3.44 -5.45
C ALA A 22 12.24 -4.83 -5.67
N SER A 23 13.45 -4.87 -6.23
CA SER A 23 14.22 -6.09 -6.43
C SER A 23 15.41 -6.10 -5.49
N THR A 24 15.76 -7.28 -4.97
CA THR A 24 16.99 -7.45 -4.17
C THR A 24 18.27 -7.36 -5.02
N ARG A 25 18.14 -7.40 -6.35
CA ARG A 25 19.28 -7.40 -7.28
C ARG A 25 19.53 -6.04 -7.93
N THR A 26 18.47 -5.25 -8.14
CA THR A 26 18.55 -4.01 -8.91
C THR A 26 17.97 -2.84 -8.12
N GLN A 27 18.63 -1.68 -8.21
CA GLN A 27 18.25 -0.46 -7.48
C GLN A 27 17.06 0.31 -8.10
N LEU A 28 16.45 -0.21 -9.17
CA LEU A 28 15.37 0.47 -9.88
C LEU A 28 14.01 0.02 -9.36
N PRO A 29 13.25 0.89 -8.66
CA PRO A 29 11.88 0.59 -8.26
C PRO A 29 10.92 0.80 -9.44
N TYR A 30 9.89 -0.05 -9.52
CA TYR A 30 8.81 0.08 -10.49
C TYR A 30 7.48 0.33 -9.77
N SER A 31 6.52 1.00 -10.41
CA SER A 31 5.16 1.07 -9.86
C SER A 31 4.60 -0.33 -9.64
N TYR A 32 3.79 -0.51 -8.58
CA TYR A 32 3.13 -1.78 -8.26
C TYR A 32 2.41 -2.38 -9.46
N TYR A 33 1.72 -1.53 -10.23
CA TYR A 33 0.91 -1.91 -11.38
C TYR A 33 1.68 -1.95 -12.71
N SER A 34 3.01 -1.91 -12.69
CA SER A 34 3.85 -2.11 -13.89
C SER A 34 3.79 -3.56 -14.41
N LEU A 35 3.50 -4.52 -13.52
CA LEU A 35 3.26 -5.91 -13.84
C LEU A 35 1.76 -6.19 -14.07
N PRO A 36 1.40 -7.31 -14.72
CA PRO A 36 0.01 -7.63 -15.07
C PRO A 36 -0.80 -8.17 -13.87
N TYR A 37 -0.82 -7.42 -12.76
CA TYR A 37 -1.68 -7.68 -11.60
C TYR A 37 -3.07 -7.07 -11.79
N CYS A 38 -4.02 -7.47 -10.96
CA CYS A 38 -5.34 -6.83 -10.88
C CYS A 38 -5.19 -5.35 -10.53
N LYS A 39 -5.87 -4.47 -11.26
CA LYS A 39 -5.83 -3.01 -11.07
C LYS A 39 -7.21 -2.49 -10.65
N PRO A 40 -7.29 -1.52 -9.73
CA PRO A 40 -8.53 -0.83 -9.44
C PRO A 40 -8.90 0.11 -10.61
N ASP A 41 -10.17 0.50 -10.70
CA ASP A 41 -10.65 1.44 -11.74
C ASP A 41 -9.94 2.79 -11.69
N ARG A 42 -9.54 3.22 -10.48
CA ARG A 42 -8.75 4.42 -10.23
C ARG A 42 -7.63 4.13 -9.25
N ILE A 43 -6.43 4.52 -9.63
CA ILE A 43 -5.25 4.55 -8.77
C ILE A 43 -5.24 5.90 -8.04
N VAL A 44 -5.13 5.84 -6.72
CA VAL A 44 -5.14 6.98 -5.81
C VAL A 44 -3.95 6.84 -4.86
N ASP A 45 -3.14 7.89 -4.80
CA ASP A 45 -2.02 7.98 -3.88
C ASP A 45 -2.51 8.20 -2.45
N SER A 46 -1.88 7.52 -1.50
CA SER A 46 -2.16 7.67 -0.08
C SER A 46 -1.46 8.91 0.47
N ALA A 47 -2.03 9.50 1.53
CA ALA A 47 -1.33 10.54 2.28
C ALA A 47 -0.10 9.94 2.94
N GLU A 48 1.08 10.45 2.58
CA GLU A 48 2.37 10.00 3.11
C GLU A 48 2.86 10.94 4.20
N ASN A 49 3.52 10.38 5.20
CA ASN A 49 4.19 11.15 6.23
C ASN A 49 5.54 11.67 5.71
N LEU A 50 6.09 12.72 6.33
CA LEU A 50 7.37 13.30 5.93
C LEU A 50 8.49 12.25 5.81
N GLY A 51 8.54 11.27 6.72
CA GLY A 51 9.53 10.20 6.67
C GLY A 51 9.37 9.24 5.49
N GLU A 52 8.14 8.98 5.05
CA GLU A 52 7.82 8.13 3.88
C GLU A 52 8.18 8.87 2.59
N VAL A 53 7.86 10.16 2.51
CA VAL A 53 8.28 11.04 1.40
C VAL A 53 9.81 11.10 1.26
N LEU A 54 10.54 11.22 2.37
CA LEU A 54 12.02 11.29 2.32
C LEU A 54 12.68 9.96 1.93
N ARG A 55 12.04 8.82 2.24
CA ARG A 55 12.44 7.50 1.71
C ARG A 55 11.99 7.31 0.26
N GLY A 56 11.17 8.24 -0.23
CA GLY A 56 10.60 8.26 -1.54
C GLY A 56 9.54 7.20 -1.72
N ASP A 57 8.85 6.75 -0.68
CA ASP A 57 7.74 5.79 -0.82
C ASP A 57 6.71 6.30 -1.84
N HIS A 58 5.95 5.37 -2.43
CA HIS A 58 4.84 5.72 -3.31
C HIS A 58 3.69 4.76 -3.02
N ILE A 59 2.87 5.13 -2.05
CA ILE A 59 1.83 4.26 -1.53
C ILE A 59 0.52 4.47 -2.32
N GLU A 60 0.04 3.42 -2.97
CA GLU A 60 -1.17 3.41 -3.80
C GLU A 60 -2.24 2.50 -3.19
N ASN A 61 -3.52 2.72 -3.52
CA ASN A 61 -4.61 1.82 -3.14
C ASN A 61 -4.49 0.46 -3.85
N SER A 62 -4.84 -0.62 -3.15
CA SER A 62 -4.97 -1.96 -3.75
C SER A 62 -6.42 -2.38 -3.95
N VAL A 63 -6.63 -3.49 -4.66
CA VAL A 63 -7.94 -4.15 -4.79
C VAL A 63 -8.28 -5.06 -3.61
N TYR A 64 -7.35 -5.22 -2.66
CA TYR A 64 -7.48 -6.16 -1.57
C TYR A 64 -8.01 -5.50 -0.30
N GLU A 65 -8.85 -6.26 0.39
CA GLU A 65 -9.41 -5.93 1.69
C GLU A 65 -9.25 -7.15 2.59
N VAL A 66 -8.75 -6.90 3.80
CA VAL A 66 -8.60 -7.94 4.82
C VAL A 66 -9.44 -7.57 6.03
N PHE A 67 -9.87 -8.56 6.80
CA PHE A 67 -10.64 -8.32 8.02
C PHE A 67 -9.74 -8.54 9.23
N ILE A 68 -9.85 -7.65 10.21
CA ILE A 68 -9.09 -7.79 11.45
C ILE A 68 -9.58 -9.03 12.19
N GLN A 69 -8.65 -9.93 12.50
CA GLN A 69 -8.85 -11.04 13.42
C GLN A 69 -7.98 -10.79 14.64
N CYS A 70 -8.59 -10.77 15.81
CA CYS A 70 -7.92 -10.59 17.10
C CYS A 70 -7.60 -11.93 17.76
#